data_AF-A0A916S5Y5-F1
#
_entry.id   AF-A0A916S5Y5-F1
#
_cell.length_a   1.000
_cell.length_b   1.000
_cell.length_c   1.000
_cell.angle_alpha   90.00
_cell.angle_beta   90.00
_cell.angle_gamma   90.00
#
_symmetry.space_group_name_H-M   'P 1'
#
loop_
_entity.id
_entity.type
_entity.pdbx_description
1 polymer ?
#
loop_
_entity_poly.entity_id
_entity_poly.type
_entity_poly.pdbx_seq_one_letter_code
_entity_poly.pdbx_strand_id
1 'polypeptide(L)' 'MQELRAYPVPEGTDLQLDGEHAGIAMPFRFSTPGGVLSFISTITIFGTPTDVTLQELAMETFFPADEQTAQALRDLQSPG' A
#
# COMPACT_ATOMS: atom_id res chain seq x y z
N MET A 1 1.94 -22.01 3.78
CA MET A 1 1.62 -21.20 4.98
C MET A 1 1.79 -21.98 6.30
N GLN A 2 2.83 -22.80 6.44
CA GLN A 2 3.08 -23.59 7.67
C GLN A 2 4.39 -23.15 8.33
N GLU A 3 5.37 -22.80 7.51
CA GLU A 3 6.69 -22.28 7.87
C GLU A 3 6.65 -21.01 8.74
N LEU A 4 5.71 -20.09 8.47
CA LEU A 4 5.55 -18.85 9.24
C LEU A 4 5.16 -19.06 10.70
N ARG A 5 4.53 -20.20 11.05
CA ARG A 5 4.04 -20.46 12.42
C ARG A 5 5.12 -21.00 13.35
N ALA A 6 6.28 -21.39 12.82
CA ALA A 6 7.37 -21.95 13.61
C ALA A 6 8.30 -20.88 14.19
N TYR A 7 8.13 -19.61 13.80
CA TYR A 7 8.95 -18.52 14.33
C TYR A 7 8.58 -18.23 15.78
N PRO A 8 9.57 -18.18 16.70
CA PRO A 8 9.33 -17.78 18.08
C PRO A 8 8.87 -16.33 18.12
N VAL A 9 7.73 -16.06 18.75
CA VAL A 9 7.26 -14.70 19.02
C VAL A 9 8.02 -14.19 20.25
N PRO A 10 8.79 -13.09 20.15
CA PRO A 10 9.47 -12.51 21.31
C PRO A 10 8.43 -12.08 22.36
N GLU A 11 8.68 -12.39 23.63
CA GLU A 11 7.85 -11.88 24.73
C GLU A 11 7.99 -10.36 24.80
N GLY A 12 6.85 -9.64 24.73
CA GLY A 12 6.82 -8.18 24.74
C GLY A 12 6.56 -7.51 23.38
N THR A 13 6.25 -8.27 22.33
CA THR A 13 5.95 -7.74 20.98
C THR A 13 4.51 -7.21 20.83
N ASP A 14 3.92 -6.66 21.90
CA ASP A 14 2.66 -5.91 21.82
C ASP A 14 2.95 -4.40 21.67
N LEU A 15 4.10 -4.09 21.06
CA LEU A 15 4.47 -2.74 20.66
C LEU A 15 3.63 -2.37 19.44
N GLN A 16 2.39 -1.95 19.67
CA GLN A 16 1.65 -1.26 18.62
C GLN A 16 2.15 0.18 18.58
N LEU A 17 3.11 0.46 17.70
CA LEU A 17 3.56 1.83 17.50
C LEU A 17 2.43 2.62 16.82
N ASP A 18 2.19 3.86 17.25
CA ASP A 18 1.21 4.73 16.62
C ASP A 18 1.60 4.94 15.13
N GLY A 19 0.80 4.35 14.22
CA GLY A 19 1.03 4.38 12.77
C GLY A 19 1.56 3.07 12.18
N GLU A 20 1.95 2.08 13.00
CA GLU A 20 2.21 0.73 12.53
C GLU A 20 0.90 0.05 12.14
N HIS A 21 0.77 -0.26 10.86
CA HIS A 21 -0.25 -1.18 10.39
C HIS A 21 0.38 -2.56 10.41
N ALA A 22 -0.15 -3.47 11.22
CA ALA A 22 0.34 -4.84 11.41
C ALA A 22 0.17 -5.75 10.16
N GLY A 23 0.13 -5.17 8.96
CA GLY A 23 -0.29 -5.84 7.74
C GLY A 23 0.74 -5.75 6.62
N ILE A 24 0.69 -6.74 5.74
CA ILE A 24 1.37 -6.81 4.43
C ILE A 24 1.02 -5.59 3.53
N ALA A 25 -0.07 -4.89 3.85
CA ALA A 25 -0.57 -3.75 3.10
C ALA A 25 -0.01 -2.42 3.64
N MET A 26 0.39 -1.53 2.74
CA MET A 26 0.78 -0.15 3.06
C MET A 26 -0.42 0.78 2.87
N PRO A 27 -1.07 1.28 3.93
CA PRO A 27 -2.22 2.14 3.79
C PRO A 27 -1.83 3.60 3.56
N PHE A 28 -2.59 4.29 2.72
CA PHE A 28 -2.42 5.70 2.38
C PHE A 28 -3.76 6.41 2.44
N ARG A 29 -3.87 7.47 3.24
CA ARG A 29 -5.08 8.30 3.33
C ARG A 29 -4.81 9.69 2.79
N PHE A 30 -5.71 10.16 1.95
CA PHE A 30 -5.62 11.47 1.30
C PHE A 30 -6.85 12.32 1.63
N SER A 31 -6.64 13.48 2.23
CA SER A 31 -7.72 14.39 2.60
C SER A 31 -8.05 15.32 1.43
N THR A 32 -9.32 15.35 1.02
CA THR A 32 -9.82 16.21 -0.06
C THR A 32 -11.04 17.01 0.40
N PRO A 33 -11.44 18.08 -0.33
CA PRO A 33 -12.70 18.78 -0.04
C PRO A 33 -13.94 17.88 -0.13
N GLY A 34 -13.89 16.78 -0.90
CA GLY A 34 -14.98 15.80 -1.02
C GLY A 34 -14.98 14.71 0.05
N GLY A 35 -14.04 14.75 1.00
CA GLY A 35 -13.85 13.74 2.04
C GLY A 35 -12.48 13.08 2.00
N VAL A 36 -12.26 12.13 2.89
CA VAL A 36 -11.03 11.34 2.95
C VAL A 36 -11.13 10.17 1.97
N LEU A 37 -10.11 10.00 1.15
CA LEU A 37 -9.89 8.83 0.31
C LEU A 37 -8.88 7.91 1.00
N SER A 38 -9.15 6.61 1.00
CA SER A 38 -8.33 5.59 1.65
C SER A 38 -7.86 4.55 0.64
N PHE A 39 -6.56 4.26 0.64
CA PHE A 39 -5.90 3.40 -0.33
C PHE A 39 -4.99 2.38 0.33
N ILE A 40 -4.72 1.30 -0.40
CA ILE A 40 -3.56 0.43 -0.20
C ILE A 40 -2.58 0.73 -1.34
N SER A 41 -1.33 1.08 -1.02
CA SER A 41 -0.28 1.30 -2.01
C SER A 41 0.57 0.03 -2.24
N THR A 42 0.98 -0.14 -3.49
CA THR A 42 1.89 -1.21 -3.91
C THR A 42 2.95 -0.61 -4.82
N ILE A 43 4.22 -0.84 -4.51
CA ILE A 43 5.35 -0.45 -5.36
C ILE A 43 5.84 -1.68 -6.13
N THR A 44 5.88 -1.58 -7.46
CA THR A 44 6.46 -2.58 -8.37
C THR A 44 7.73 -2.02 -8.97
N ILE A 45 8.87 -2.69 -8.78
CA ILE A 45 10.17 -2.26 -9.31
C ILE A 45 10.55 -3.17 -10.49
N PHE A 46 10.79 -2.57 -11.66
CA PHE A 46 11.26 -3.25 -12.86
C PHE A 46 12.80 -3.19 -12.92
N GLY A 47 13.47 -4.28 -12.53
CA GLY A 47 14.93 -4.39 -12.62
C GLY A 47 15.39 -5.05 -13.93
N THR A 48 16.50 -4.57 -14.52
CA THR A 48 17.22 -5.26 -15.60
C THR A 48 18.74 -5.17 -15.39
N PRO A 49 19.38 -5.92 -14.48
CA PRO A 49 20.78 -5.68 -14.20
C PRO A 49 21.68 -6.40 -15.22
N THR A 50 22.31 -5.64 -16.11
CA THR A 50 23.58 -6.10 -16.71
C THR A 50 24.56 -4.99 -17.06
N ASP A 51 24.14 -3.72 -17.16
CA ASP A 51 25.11 -2.64 -17.37
C ASP A 51 24.68 -1.34 -16.69
N VAL A 52 25.68 -0.62 -16.19
CA VAL A 52 25.59 0.49 -15.24
C VAL A 52 24.79 1.67 -15.82
N THR A 53 23.95 2.29 -14.97
CA THR A 53 23.08 3.52 -15.12
C THR A 53 21.55 3.34 -15.17
N LEU A 54 21.01 2.19 -14.77
CA LEU A 54 19.54 2.04 -14.69
C LEU A 54 18.99 2.77 -13.47
N GLN A 55 18.34 3.91 -13.69
CA GLN A 55 17.28 4.35 -12.78
C GLN A 55 16.25 3.22 -12.74
N GLU A 56 16.10 2.58 -11.59
CA GLU A 56 15.09 1.55 -11.39
C GLU A 56 13.72 2.14 -11.74
N LEU A 57 13.05 1.60 -12.76
CA LEU A 57 11.69 2.02 -13.05
C LEU A 57 10.79 1.43 -11.97
N ALA A 58 10.27 2.30 -11.10
CA ALA A 58 9.29 1.93 -10.11
C ALA A 58 7.90 2.45 -10.52
N MET A 59 6.90 1.59 -10.43
CA MET A 59 5.50 1.94 -10.58
C MET A 59 4.82 1.78 -9.22
N GLU A 60 4.28 2.87 -8.70
CA GLU A 60 3.44 2.84 -7.51
C GLU A 60 1.96 2.84 -7.93
N THR A 61 1.19 1.92 -7.36
CA THR A 61 -0.25 1.77 -7.62
C THR A 61 -1.03 1.95 -6.32
N PHE A 62 -2.13 2.70 -6.38
CA PHE A 62 -3.01 2.96 -5.24
C PHE A 62 -4.38 2.31 -5.49
N PHE A 63 -4.68 1.26 -4.73
CA PHE A 63 -5.96 0.56 -4.80
C PHE A 63 -6.93 1.11 -3.76
N PRO A 64 -8.22 1.35 -4.08
CA PRO A 64 -9.18 1.83 -3.10
C PRO A 64 -9.31 0.82 -1.95
N ALA A 65 -9.19 1.29 -0.71
CA ALA A 65 -9.28 0.46 0.49
C ALA A 65 -10.74 0.29 0.98
N ASP A 66 -11.68 1.08 0.44
CA ASP A 66 -13.10 1.05 0.78
C ASP A 66 -13.99 1.42 -0.42
N GLU A 67 -15.30 1.14 -0.28
CA GLU A 67 -16.29 1.37 -1.34
C GLU A 67 -16.49 2.87 -1.63
N GLN A 68 -16.39 3.72 -0.61
CA GLN A 68 -16.52 5.17 -0.76
C GLN A 68 -15.44 5.70 -1.70
N THR A 69 -14.18 5.32 -1.46
CA THR A 69 -13.04 5.70 -2.29
C THR A 69 -13.19 5.13 -3.69
N ALA A 70 -13.62 3.86 -3.81
CA ALA A 70 -13.83 3.24 -5.12
C ALA A 70 -14.88 3.98 -5.97
N GLN A 71 -16.00 4.40 -5.36
CA GLN A 71 -17.02 5.17 -6.05
C GLN A 71 -16.52 6.55 -6.47
N ALA A 72 -15.84 7.27 -5.57
CA ALA A 72 -15.27 8.58 -5.89
C ALA A 72 -14.32 8.51 -7.09
N LEU A 73 -13.48 7.47 -7.19
CA LEU A 73 -12.60 7.28 -8.35
C LEU A 73 -13.38 7.00 -9.64
N ARG A 74 -14.46 6.21 -9.59
CA ARG A 74 -15.32 5.94 -10.76
C ARG A 74 -16.02 7.21 -11.26
N ASP A 75 -16.45 8.06 -10.34
CA ASP A 75 -17.07 9.34 -10.67
C ASP A 75 -16.06 10.30 -11.34
N LEU A 76 -14.78 10.26 -10.93
CA LEU A 76 -13.70 10.99 -11.60
C LEU A 76 -13.36 10.46 -13.01
N GLN A 77 -13.52 9.16 -13.25
CA GLN A 77 -13.21 8.52 -14.54
C GLN A 77 -14.31 8.68 -15.59
N SER A 78 -15.52 9.04 -15.17
CA SER A 78 -16.61 9.31 -16.09
C SER A 78 -16.38 10.68 -16.74
N PRO A 79 -16.17 10.78 -18.06
CA PRO A 79 -16.12 12.08 -18.72
C PRO A 79 -17.48 12.77 -18.50
N GLY A 80 -17.42 13.98 -17.92
CA GLY A 80 -18.59 14.87 -17.84
C GLY A 80 -19.09 15.31 -19.20
#